data_AF-A0A1Q6L5H1-F1
#
_entry.id   AF-A0A1Q6L5H1-F1
#
_cell.length_a   1.000
_cell.length_b   1.000
_cell.length_c   1.000
_cell.angle_alpha   90.00
_cell.angle_beta   90.00
_cell.angle_gamma   90.00
#
_symmetry.space_group_name_H-M   'P 1'
#
loop_
_entity.id
_entity.type
_entity.pdbx_description
1 polymer ?
#
loop_
_entity_poly.entity_id
_entity_poly.type
_entity_poly.pdbx_seq_one_letter_code
_entity_poly.pdbx_strand_id
1 'polypeptide(L)' 'MRKCLRCKNDMIENLEVTASSYSIDIREKGMFKTCIEKIKCAICPECGYTELYIANSDKIKKLTKKDK' A
#
# COMPACT_ATOMS: atom_id res chain seq x y z
N MET A 1 8.25 -11.36 -8.27
CA MET A 1 8.95 -10.07 -8.43
C MET A 1 8.17 -9.24 -9.42
N ARG A 2 7.63 -8.11 -8.95
CA ARG A 2 6.93 -7.12 -9.74
C ARG A 2 7.89 -6.43 -10.71
N LYS A 3 7.48 -6.26 -11.97
CA LYS A 3 8.22 -5.50 -12.98
C LYS A 3 7.77 -4.04 -12.99
N CYS A 4 8.72 -3.12 -13.10
CA CYS A 4 8.46 -1.70 -13.22
C CYS A 4 7.65 -1.39 -14.48
N LEU A 5 6.57 -0.63 -14.35
CA LEU A 5 5.72 -0.27 -15.50
C LEU A 5 6.46 0.57 -16.54
N ARG A 6 7.43 1.38 -16.13
CA ARG A 6 8.20 2.30 -16.99
C ARG A 6 9.37 1.65 -17.71
N CYS A 7 10.28 1.00 -16.98
CA CYS A 7 11.52 0.45 -17.55
C CYS A 7 11.59 -1.08 -17.57
N LYS A 8 10.53 -1.77 -17.10
CA LYS A 8 10.45 -3.25 -17.03
C LYS A 8 11.50 -3.92 -16.14
N ASN A 9 12.32 -3.17 -15.40
CA ASN A 9 13.24 -3.75 -14.42
C ASN A 9 12.51 -4.34 -13.20
N ASP A 10 13.15 -5.25 -12.47
CA ASP A 10 12.64 -5.76 -11.21
C ASP A 10 12.56 -4.67 -10.14
N MET A 11 11.46 -4.67 -9.39
CA MET A 11 11.23 -3.72 -8.30
C MET A 11 11.62 -4.32 -6.96
N ILE A 12 12.09 -3.46 -6.05
CA ILE A 12 12.30 -3.81 -4.63
C ILE A 12 10.94 -3.72 -3.95
N GLU A 13 10.47 -4.82 -3.37
CA GLU A 13 9.15 -4.96 -2.76
C GLU A 13 9.21 -4.97 -1.21
N ASN A 14 8.04 -4.93 -0.56
CA ASN A 14 7.88 -4.98 0.90
C ASN A 14 8.50 -3.82 1.68
N LEU A 15 8.61 -2.65 1.05
CA LEU A 15 9.01 -1.42 1.72
C LEU A 15 7.80 -0.78 2.42
N GLU A 16 8.04 -0.05 3.51
CA GLU A 16 7.01 0.74 4.20
C GLU A 16 7.14 2.22 3.84
N VAL A 17 6.01 2.92 3.77
CA VAL A 17 5.99 4.39 3.70
C VAL A 17 5.76 4.94 5.09
N THR A 18 6.68 5.77 5.57
CA THR A 18 6.59 6.44 6.87
C THR A 18 6.52 7.96 6.70
N ALA A 19 5.71 8.61 7.52
CA ALA A 19 5.74 10.05 7.72
C ALA A 19 6.39 10.29 9.09
N SER A 20 7.65 10.76 9.09
CA SER A 20 8.47 10.81 10.29
C SER A 20 8.55 9.42 10.96
N SER A 21 8.34 9.34 12.28
CA SER A 21 8.39 8.10 13.06
C SER A 21 7.14 7.20 12.95
N TYR A 22 6.16 7.53 12.11
CA TYR A 22 4.90 6.79 12.01
C TYR A 22 4.71 6.18 10.61
N SER A 23 4.42 4.87 10.54
CA SER A 23 3.97 4.23 9.29
C SER A 23 2.63 4.82 8.85
N ILE A 24 2.44 4.99 7.54
CA ILE A 24 1.15 5.41 6.98
C ILE A 24 0.23 4.19 6.88
N ASP A 25 -0.95 4.30 7.50
CA ASP A 25 -1.98 3.25 7.49
C ASP A 25 -3.28 3.69 6.82
N ILE A 26 -4.08 2.69 6.43
CA ILE A 26 -5.38 2.88 5.81
C ILE A 26 -6.45 2.75 6.89
N ARG A 27 -7.33 3.74 6.95
CA ARG A 27 -8.47 3.79 7.87
C ARG A 27 -9.72 4.20 7.11
N GLU A 28 -10.87 3.68 7.52
CA GLU A 28 -12.14 4.24 7.07
C GLU A 28 -12.27 5.69 7.59
N LYS A 29 -12.89 6.57 6.81
CA LYS A 29 -13.12 7.97 7.21
C LYS A 29 -13.95 8.04 8.51
N GLY A 30 -13.50 8.83 9.48
CA GLY A 30 -14.16 9.02 10.79
C GLY A 30 -13.16 9.10 11.96
N MET A 31 -13.63 9.58 13.12
CA MET A 31 -12.77 9.97 14.25
C MET A 31 -12.23 8.79 15.10
N PHE A 32 -12.82 7.59 14.97
CA PHE A 32 -12.52 6.43 15.84
C PHE A 32 -12.47 5.09 15.08
N LYS A 33 -11.85 5.06 13.90
CA LYS A 33 -11.75 3.81 13.14
C LYS A 33 -10.36 3.20 13.25
N THR A 34 -10.33 1.90 13.49
CA THR A 34 -9.13 1.10 13.65
C THR A 34 -8.35 1.02 12.34
N CYS A 35 -7.04 0.81 12.46
CA CYS A 35 -6.17 0.52 11.34
C CYS A 35 -6.73 -0.69 10.56
N ILE A 36 -7.00 -0.50 9.27
CA ILE A 36 -7.40 -1.59 8.38
C ILE A 36 -6.14 -2.38 8.04
N GLU A 37 -5.18 -1.72 7.40
CA GLU A 37 -3.89 -2.25 6.98
C GLU A 37 -2.87 -1.12 6.80
N LYS A 38 -1.57 -1.46 6.84
CA LYS A 38 -0.50 -0.53 6.48
C LYS A 38 -0.29 -0.46 4.97
N ILE A 39 0.11 0.72 4.47
CA ILE A 39 0.55 0.86 3.08
C ILE A 39 1.95 0.29 2.94
N LYS A 40 2.13 -0.57 1.93
CA LYS A 40 3.44 -1.00 1.45
C LYS A 40 3.77 -0.31 0.14
N CYS A 41 5.05 -0.27 -0.22
CA CYS A 41 5.47 0.19 -1.52
C CYS A 41 6.46 -0.76 -2.18
N ALA A 42 6.49 -0.70 -3.50
CA ALA A 42 7.54 -1.25 -4.32
C ALA A 42 8.19 -0.11 -5.10
N ILE A 43 9.53 -0.10 -5.16
CA ILE A 43 10.29 0.97 -5.82
C ILE A 43 11.19 0.36 -6.88
N CYS A 44 11.17 0.96 -8.07
CA CYS A 44 12.12 0.63 -9.12
C CYS A 44 13.48 1.30 -8.82
N PRO A 45 14.57 0.53 -8.67
CA PRO A 45 15.88 1.12 -8.36
C PRO A 45 16.46 1.94 -9.53
N GLU A 46 16.03 1.69 -10.76
CA GLU A 46 16.55 2.38 -11.95
C GLU A 46 15.91 3.74 -12.18
N CYS A 47 14.59 3.83 -12.11
CA CYS A 47 13.85 5.03 -12.52
C CYS A 47 13.02 5.68 -11.40
N GLY A 48 13.06 5.14 -10.19
CA GLY A 48 12.34 5.66 -9.03
C GLY A 48 10.82 5.50 -9.06
N TYR A 49 10.26 4.84 -10.08
CA TYR A 49 8.81 4.56 -10.12
C TYR A 49 8.41 3.82 -8.85
N THR A 50 7.45 4.39 -8.12
CA THR A 50 6.97 3.91 -6.84
C THR A 50 5.52 3.50 -6.97
N GLU A 51 5.23 2.25 -6.63
CA GLU A 51 3.87 1.71 -6.59
C GLU A 51 3.47 1.45 -5.14
N LEU A 52 2.39 2.08 -4.67
CA LEU A 52 1.80 1.84 -3.35
C LEU A 52 0.77 0.71 -3.44
N TYR A 53 0.79 -0.22 -2.48
CA TYR A 53 -0.13 -1.34 -2.46
C TYR A 53 -0.41 -1.83 -1.05
N ILE A 54 -1.43 -2.68 -0.92
CA ILE A 54 -1.82 -3.33 0.33
C ILE A 54 -1.68 -4.84 0.11
N ALA A 55 -0.90 -5.51 0.97
CA ALA A 55 -0.59 -6.92 0.79
C ALA A 55 -1.81 -7.83 1.00
N ASN A 56 -2.66 -7.51 1.99
CA ASN A 56 -3.90 -8.24 2.25
C ASN A 56 -5.11 -7.33 2.02
N SER A 57 -5.86 -7.61 0.95
CA SER A 57 -7.07 -6.84 0.59
C SER A 57 -8.35 -7.38 1.22
N ASP A 58 -8.34 -8.44 2.03
CA ASP A 58 -9.55 -9.08 2.57
C ASP A 58 -10.37 -8.14 3.44
N LYS A 59 -9.71 -7.34 4.29
CA LYS A 59 -10.40 -6.33 5.10
C LYS A 59 -11.03 -5.24 4.22
N ILE A 60 -10.39 -4.87 3.11
CA ILE A 60 -10.90 -3.87 2.16
C ILE A 60 -12.09 -4.42 1.39
N LYS A 61 -12.04 -5.68 0.94
CA LYS A 61 -13.16 -6.38 0.28
C LYS A 61 -14.39 -6.49 1.18
N LYS A 62 -14.23 -6.51 2.51
CA LYS A 62 -15.38 -6.48 3.45
C LYS A 62 -16.06 -5.11 3.50
N LEU A 63 -15.34 -4.02 3.21
CA LEU A 63 -15.93 -2.68 3.17
C LEU A 63 -16.93 -2.53 2.02
N THR A 64 -16.63 -3.10 0.85
CA THR A 64 -17.53 -3.04 -0.31
C THR A 64 -18.81 -3.88 -0.15
N LYS A 65 -18.88 -4.73 0.87
CA LYS A 65 -20.05 -5.58 1.18
C LYS A 65 -20.98 -4.99 2.23
N LYS A 66 -20.55 -4.01 3.02
CA LYS A 66 -21.40 -3.38 4.05
C LYS A 66 -22.46 -2.44 3.46
N ASP A 67 -22.25 -1.98 2.23
CA ASP A 67 -23.17 -1.09 1.51
C ASP A 67 -24.15 -1.85 0.59
N LYS A 68 -24.27 -3.18 0.74
CA LYS A 68 -25.25 -4.04 0.07
C LYS A 68 -26.12 -4.76 1.09
#